data_AF-A0A2V2MTD8-F1
#
_entry.id   AF-A0A2V2MTD8-F1
#
_cell.length_a   1.000
_cell.length_b   1.000
_cell.length_c   1.000
_cell.angle_alpha   90.00
_cell.angle_beta   90.00
_cell.angle_gamma   90.00
#
_symmetry.space_group_name_H-M   'P 1'
#
loop_
_entity.id
_entity.type
_entity.pdbx_description
1 polymer ?
#
loop_
_entity_poly.entity_id
_entity_poly.type
_entity_poly.pdbx_seq_one_letter_code
_entity_poly.pdbx_strand_id
1 'polypeptide(L)'
;MARLNWKKYQDQFDHFSAELLSENSPGECAILSRIHNICKGDPAVDLLILGTEAPLIAFLEFLFARAEGPYSSVFPLYAHLIGLVFNISSSLKALLNLNAADAIGNMILNKRGRLKFAIADQLELSLLLEWWPTFGLAPITARQVFEAVLQKSDVSHRIRSEEPDLLLRLLEVFPEFQSEFFPPEKTPDDLLIGRQNISPLPSQRRYHRLYANLLEQGHDLRQMIKEEENRILPIQMRRNTFLSFLVKQLHNGECQICAITDNLRDSTCKSPITVHHIIPLSEGGADNARNMLVVCLDHHQEIHNGQIQVLLGDQIEVIHSGGKCMIPSNP
;
A
#
# COMPACT_ATOMS: atom_id res chain seq x y z
N MET A 1 -5.01 -21.17 21.21
CA MET A 1 -5.00 -20.18 22.33
C MET A 1 -6.22 -19.30 22.19
N ALA A 2 -6.97 -19.07 23.27
CA ALA A 2 -8.07 -18.10 23.27
C ALA A 2 -7.53 -16.71 22.90
N ARG A 3 -8.30 -15.93 22.13
CA ARG A 3 -7.92 -14.60 21.65
C ARG A 3 -9.08 -13.65 21.87
N LEU A 4 -8.76 -12.46 22.36
CA LEU A 4 -9.68 -11.34 22.40
C LEU A 4 -9.83 -10.76 20.98
N ASN A 5 -11.03 -10.86 20.43
CA ASN A 5 -11.36 -10.34 19.10
C ASN A 5 -11.94 -8.93 19.23
N TRP A 6 -11.15 -7.91 18.87
CA TRP A 6 -11.55 -6.50 18.98
C TRP A 6 -12.87 -6.18 18.28
N LYS A 7 -13.26 -6.94 17.24
CA LYS A 7 -14.53 -6.72 16.52
C LYS A 7 -15.77 -6.85 17.40
N LYS A 8 -15.69 -7.60 18.50
CA LYS A 8 -16.78 -7.70 19.49
C LYS A 8 -16.98 -6.40 20.28
N TYR A 9 -15.96 -5.55 20.29
CA TYR A 9 -15.87 -4.33 21.09
C TYR A 9 -15.75 -3.08 20.21
N GLN A 10 -16.07 -3.20 18.92
CA GLN A 10 -15.81 -2.15 17.94
C GLN A 10 -16.55 -0.85 18.30
N ASP A 11 -17.84 -0.92 18.60
CA ASP A 11 -18.64 0.27 18.92
C ASP A 11 -18.11 0.98 20.19
N GLN A 12 -17.71 0.21 21.20
CA GLN A 12 -17.13 0.75 22.43
C GLN A 12 -15.75 1.38 22.19
N PHE A 13 -14.93 0.76 21.34
CA PHE A 13 -13.63 1.31 20.96
C PHE A 13 -13.77 2.54 20.06
N ASP A 14 -14.73 2.61 19.14
CA ASP A 14 -15.02 3.81 18.35
C ASP A 14 -15.43 4.98 19.27
N HIS A 15 -16.33 4.73 20.23
CA HIS A 15 -16.70 5.74 21.23
C HIS A 15 -15.50 6.20 22.07
N PHE A 16 -14.71 5.25 22.57
CA PHE A 16 -13.54 5.56 23.38
C PHE A 16 -12.45 6.31 22.59
N SER A 17 -12.22 5.96 21.32
CA SER A 17 -11.32 6.72 20.46
C SER A 17 -11.80 8.15 20.24
N ALA A 18 -13.11 8.36 20.06
CA ALA A 18 -13.66 9.72 19.97
C ALA A 18 -13.47 10.51 21.28
N GLU A 19 -13.63 9.86 22.44
CA GLU A 19 -13.32 10.47 23.75
C GLU A 19 -11.83 10.89 23.82
N LEU A 20 -10.90 10.01 23.45
CA LEU A 20 -9.45 10.28 23.48
C LEU A 20 -9.01 11.41 22.54
N LEU A 21 -9.74 11.61 21.45
CA LEU A 21 -9.47 12.68 20.48
C LEU A 21 -10.06 14.03 20.89
N SER A 22 -10.91 14.06 21.91
CA SER A 22 -11.41 15.30 22.50
C SER A 22 -10.36 15.93 23.44
N GLU A 23 -10.42 17.24 23.66
CA GLU A 23 -9.40 18.02 24.41
C GLU A 23 -9.21 17.59 25.88
N ASN A 24 -10.04 16.70 26.41
CA ASN A 24 -9.96 16.19 27.78
C ASN A 24 -9.32 14.80 27.83
N SER A 25 -8.07 14.69 27.37
CA SER A 25 -7.36 13.40 27.37
C SER A 25 -7.23 12.85 28.80
N PRO A 26 -7.77 11.66 29.09
CA PRO A 26 -7.65 11.04 30.40
C PRO A 26 -6.20 10.66 30.70
N GLY A 27 -5.79 10.70 31.97
CA GLY A 27 -4.46 10.24 32.37
C GLY A 27 -4.20 8.76 32.02
N GLU A 28 -2.93 8.36 31.90
CA GLU A 28 -2.51 7.03 31.43
C GLU A 28 -3.21 5.86 32.15
N CYS A 29 -3.31 5.93 33.48
CA CYS A 29 -3.98 4.91 34.30
C CYS A 29 -5.47 4.76 33.96
N ALA A 30 -6.14 5.86 33.61
CA ALA A 30 -7.55 5.85 33.23
C ALA A 30 -7.75 5.22 31.84
N ILE A 31 -6.82 5.41 30.92
CA ILE A 31 -6.84 4.80 29.58
C ILE A 31 -6.77 3.27 29.68
N LEU A 32 -5.79 2.73 30.39
CA LEU A 32 -5.64 1.28 30.58
C LEU A 32 -6.87 0.67 31.26
N SER A 33 -7.34 1.30 32.34
CA SER A 33 -8.53 0.86 33.07
C SER A 33 -9.77 0.86 32.18
N ARG A 34 -9.92 1.85 31.30
CA ARG A 34 -11.04 1.95 30.36
C ARG A 34 -10.99 0.86 29.30
N ILE A 35 -9.83 0.61 28.69
CA ILE A 35 -9.64 -0.48 27.70
C ILE A 35 -9.96 -1.84 28.32
N HIS A 36 -9.45 -2.09 29.53
CA HIS A 36 -9.72 -3.33 30.26
C HIS A 36 -11.22 -3.50 30.56
N ASN A 37 -11.87 -2.43 31.05
CA ASN A 37 -13.30 -2.45 31.35
C ASN A 37 -14.19 -2.68 30.11
N ILE A 38 -13.83 -2.15 28.95
CA ILE A 38 -14.55 -2.40 27.68
C ILE A 38 -14.59 -3.90 27.37
N CYS A 39 -13.51 -4.62 27.67
CA CYS A 39 -13.37 -6.05 27.41
C CYS A 39 -13.82 -6.94 28.58
N LYS A 40 -14.41 -6.36 29.64
CA LYS A 40 -14.76 -7.10 30.86
C LYS A 40 -15.76 -8.22 30.54
N GLY A 41 -15.44 -9.42 31.03
CA GLY A 41 -16.25 -10.62 30.81
C GLY A 41 -15.82 -11.47 29.60
N ASP A 42 -14.86 -11.00 28.78
CA ASP A 42 -14.22 -11.89 27.80
C ASP A 42 -13.33 -12.91 28.53
N PRO A 43 -13.39 -14.21 28.19
CA PRO A 43 -12.49 -15.21 28.79
C PRO A 43 -11.00 -14.95 28.51
N ALA A 44 -10.68 -14.09 27.54
CA ALA A 44 -9.31 -13.70 27.21
C ALA A 44 -8.85 -12.39 27.87
N VAL A 45 -9.68 -11.72 28.68
CA VAL A 45 -9.39 -10.36 29.21
C VAL A 45 -8.14 -10.32 30.09
N ASP A 46 -7.91 -11.35 30.91
CA ASP A 46 -6.77 -11.42 31.83
C ASP A 46 -5.53 -12.09 31.20
N LEU A 47 -5.57 -12.42 29.90
CA LEU A 47 -4.43 -13.05 29.23
C LEU A 47 -3.30 -12.04 29.03
N LEU A 48 -2.10 -12.44 29.41
CA LEU A 48 -0.86 -11.74 29.09
C LEU A 48 -0.17 -12.40 27.91
N ILE A 49 0.19 -11.60 26.91
CA ILE A 49 0.97 -12.00 25.76
C ILE A 49 2.32 -11.32 25.87
N LEU A 50 3.35 -12.09 26.23
CA LEU A 50 4.71 -11.57 26.40
C LEU A 50 4.73 -10.35 27.35
N GLY A 51 3.97 -10.46 28.45
CA GLY A 51 3.85 -9.39 29.45
C GLY A 51 2.90 -8.24 29.08
N THR A 52 2.22 -8.29 27.93
CA THR A 52 1.24 -7.26 27.52
C THR A 52 -0.19 -7.78 27.62
N GLU A 53 -1.08 -6.98 28.19
CA GLU A 53 -2.51 -7.31 28.35
C GLU A 53 -3.21 -7.49 26.99
N ALA A 54 -3.98 -8.57 26.86
CA ALA A 54 -4.74 -8.87 25.65
C ALA A 54 -5.74 -7.75 25.23
N PRO A 55 -6.45 -7.07 26.16
CA PRO A 55 -7.25 -5.89 25.83
C PRO A 55 -6.47 -4.77 25.14
N LEU A 56 -5.25 -4.49 25.59
CA LEU A 56 -4.41 -3.46 25.00
C LEU A 56 -3.97 -3.82 23.58
N ILE A 57 -3.58 -5.08 23.35
CA ILE A 57 -3.26 -5.58 22.00
C ILE A 57 -4.48 -5.49 21.09
N ALA A 58 -5.67 -5.85 21.58
CA ALA A 58 -6.90 -5.77 20.81
C ALA A 58 -7.28 -4.33 20.46
N PHE A 59 -7.12 -3.39 21.39
CA PHE A 59 -7.34 -1.98 21.10
C PHE A 59 -6.34 -1.45 20.07
N LEU A 60 -5.05 -1.81 20.18
CA LEU A 60 -4.05 -1.48 19.18
C LEU A 60 -4.41 -2.04 17.79
N GLU A 61 -4.83 -3.31 17.71
CA GLU A 61 -5.30 -3.92 16.46
C GLU A 61 -6.49 -3.17 15.85
N PHE A 62 -7.42 -2.69 16.70
CA PHE A 62 -8.53 -1.84 16.30
C PHE A 62 -8.03 -0.50 15.75
N LEU A 63 -7.12 0.19 16.45
CA LEU A 63 -6.58 1.47 16.00
C LEU A 63 -5.90 1.36 14.64
N PHE A 64 -5.06 0.33 14.43
CA PHE A 64 -4.46 0.09 13.11
C PHE A 64 -5.50 -0.22 12.03
N ALA A 65 -6.58 -0.93 12.37
CA ALA A 65 -7.66 -1.19 11.41
C ALA A 65 -8.41 0.10 11.02
N ARG A 66 -8.67 1.00 11.98
CA ARG A 66 -9.33 2.30 11.74
C ARG A 66 -8.44 3.36 11.13
N ALA A 67 -7.13 3.27 11.34
CA ALA A 67 -6.16 4.15 10.70
C ALA A 67 -6.18 4.02 9.17
N GLU A 68 -6.68 2.89 8.64
CA GLU A 68 -6.83 2.65 7.20
C GLU A 68 -5.57 2.97 6.39
N GLY A 69 -4.39 2.87 7.00
CA GLY A 69 -3.05 3.15 6.47
C GLY A 69 -2.77 4.55 5.89
N PRO A 70 -1.52 4.81 5.48
CA PRO A 70 -1.00 6.17 5.36
C PRO A 70 -1.61 7.06 4.27
N TYR A 71 -2.27 6.47 3.27
CA TYR A 71 -3.06 7.23 2.29
C TYR A 71 -4.38 7.78 2.87
N SER A 72 -4.88 7.21 3.96
CA SER A 72 -6.16 7.62 4.53
C SER A 72 -6.05 8.99 5.20
N SER A 73 -7.02 9.87 4.95
CA SER A 73 -7.10 11.19 5.59
C SER A 73 -7.24 11.11 7.11
N VAL A 74 -7.76 10.00 7.65
CA VAL A 74 -7.87 9.76 9.09
C VAL A 74 -6.60 9.14 9.69
N PHE A 75 -5.60 8.78 8.88
CA PHE A 75 -4.38 8.14 9.38
C PHE A 75 -3.66 8.99 10.44
N PRO A 76 -3.39 10.30 10.26
CA PRO A 76 -2.69 11.10 11.27
C PRO A 76 -3.40 11.11 12.64
N LEU A 77 -4.73 11.12 12.63
CA LEU A 77 -5.57 11.09 13.82
C LEU A 77 -5.37 9.79 14.61
N TYR A 78 -5.46 8.64 13.93
CA TYR A 78 -5.26 7.35 14.56
C TYR A 78 -3.79 7.05 14.86
N ALA A 79 -2.85 7.58 14.07
CA ALA A 79 -1.42 7.52 14.31
C ALA A 79 -1.07 8.18 15.66
N HIS A 80 -1.70 9.31 15.99
CA HIS A 80 -1.57 9.93 17.30
C HIS A 80 -2.06 9.00 18.44
N LEU A 81 -3.24 8.39 18.30
CA LEU A 81 -3.77 7.44 19.28
C LEU A 81 -2.89 6.19 19.44
N ILE A 82 -2.31 5.70 18.34
CA ILE A 82 -1.36 4.59 18.34
C ILE A 82 -0.12 4.96 19.16
N GLY A 83 0.44 6.15 18.94
CA GLY A 83 1.56 6.66 19.74
C GLY A 83 1.24 6.80 21.23
N LEU A 84 0.04 7.30 21.56
CA LEU A 84 -0.46 7.36 22.94
C LEU A 84 -0.44 5.96 23.59
N VAL A 85 -0.99 4.95 22.91
CA VAL A 85 -1.03 3.56 23.40
C VAL A 85 0.37 2.99 23.66
N PHE A 86 1.35 3.26 22.78
CA PHE A 86 2.72 2.80 23.00
C PHE A 86 3.44 3.49 24.15
N ASN A 87 3.13 4.77 24.40
CA ASN A 87 3.74 5.51 25.50
C ASN A 87 3.23 5.04 26.87
N ILE A 88 1.97 4.57 26.94
CA ILE A 88 1.34 4.10 28.18
C ILE A 88 1.82 2.70 28.59
N SER A 89 2.35 1.89 27.67
CA SER A 89 2.78 0.51 27.95
C SER A 89 4.21 0.21 27.50
N SER A 90 5.13 0.21 28.47
CA SER A 90 6.54 -0.13 28.24
C SER A 90 6.73 -1.57 27.74
N SER A 91 5.92 -2.52 28.20
CA SER A 91 5.96 -3.92 27.75
C SER A 91 5.55 -4.06 26.28
N LEU A 92 4.51 -3.34 25.85
CA LEU A 92 4.06 -3.32 24.46
C LEU A 92 5.11 -2.67 23.55
N LYS A 93 5.67 -1.54 23.99
CA LYS A 93 6.77 -0.86 23.29
C LYS A 93 8.00 -1.74 23.15
N ALA A 94 8.41 -2.42 24.23
CA ALA A 94 9.53 -3.37 24.19
C ALA A 94 9.24 -4.54 23.23
N LEU A 95 8.02 -5.10 23.28
CA LEU A 95 7.61 -6.18 22.39
C LEU A 95 7.72 -5.80 20.92
N LEU A 96 7.26 -4.60 20.54
CA LEU A 96 7.38 -4.15 19.15
C LEU A 96 8.80 -3.76 18.79
N ASN A 97 9.56 -3.09 19.65
CA ASN A 97 10.95 -2.73 19.33
C ASN A 97 11.82 -3.96 19.07
N LEU A 98 11.57 -5.08 19.75
CA LEU A 98 12.28 -6.34 19.51
C LEU A 98 11.97 -6.96 18.14
N ASN A 99 10.77 -6.73 17.60
CA ASN A 99 10.27 -7.44 16.42
C ASN A 99 9.71 -6.50 15.33
N ALA A 100 10.11 -5.22 15.32
CA ALA A 100 9.48 -4.20 14.49
C ALA A 100 9.59 -4.54 12.99
N ALA A 101 10.78 -4.97 12.55
CA ALA A 101 11.03 -5.35 11.16
C ALA A 101 10.15 -6.52 10.73
N ASP A 102 10.04 -7.54 11.59
CA ASP A 102 9.21 -8.72 11.32
C ASP A 102 7.72 -8.37 11.29
N ALA A 103 7.27 -7.52 12.23
CA ALA A 103 5.89 -7.07 12.31
C ALA A 103 5.48 -6.30 11.05
N ILE A 104 6.29 -5.34 10.61
CA ILE A 104 6.09 -4.58 9.37
C ILE A 104 6.19 -5.52 8.15
N GLY A 105 7.15 -6.44 8.14
CA GLY A 105 7.28 -7.44 7.07
C GLY A 105 6.02 -8.32 6.93
N ASN A 106 5.37 -8.67 8.04
CA ASN A 106 4.09 -9.41 7.99
C ASN A 106 2.94 -8.56 7.42
N MET A 107 2.92 -7.24 7.68
CA MET A 107 1.97 -6.29 7.09
C MET A 107 2.14 -6.20 5.56
N ILE A 108 3.39 -6.21 5.07
CA ILE A 108 3.72 -6.20 3.64
C ILE A 108 3.25 -7.48 2.95
N LEU A 109 3.54 -8.63 3.55
CA LEU A 109 3.19 -9.94 2.98
C LEU A 109 1.70 -10.26 3.09
N ASN A 110 0.90 -9.39 3.71
CA ASN A 110 -0.49 -9.64 4.07
C ASN A 110 -0.65 -11.01 4.76
N LYS A 111 0.38 -11.44 5.51
CA LYS A 111 0.30 -12.66 6.30
C LYS A 111 -0.73 -12.44 7.37
N ARG A 112 -1.50 -13.48 7.69
CA ARG A 112 -2.49 -13.46 8.77
C ARG A 112 -1.77 -13.30 10.10
N GLY A 113 -1.40 -12.05 10.41
CA GLY A 113 -0.88 -11.60 11.68
C GLY A 113 -1.99 -11.01 12.56
N ARG A 114 -1.56 -10.47 13.69
CA ARG A 114 -2.42 -9.85 14.69
C ARG A 114 -2.90 -8.47 14.23
N LEU A 115 -1.99 -7.66 13.70
CA LEU A 115 -2.25 -6.34 13.15
C LEU A 115 -2.77 -6.46 11.71
N LYS A 116 -4.03 -6.09 11.47
CA LYS A 116 -4.65 -6.06 10.14
C LYS A 116 -4.37 -4.73 9.44
N PHE A 117 -3.08 -4.46 9.24
CA PHE A 117 -2.60 -3.31 8.51
C PHE A 117 -1.83 -3.84 7.31
N ALA A 118 -2.22 -3.44 6.10
CA ALA A 118 -1.54 -3.88 4.88
C ALA A 118 -0.79 -2.68 4.31
N ILE A 119 0.52 -2.85 4.09
CA ILE A 119 1.38 -1.82 3.50
C ILE A 119 1.43 -2.05 2.00
N ALA A 120 0.70 -1.26 1.22
CA ALA A 120 0.41 -1.51 -0.18
C ALA A 120 1.62 -1.32 -1.11
N ASP A 121 2.51 -0.38 -0.81
CA ASP A 121 3.59 0.05 -1.69
C ASP A 121 4.73 0.69 -0.89
N GLN A 122 5.74 1.19 -1.61
CA GLN A 122 6.88 1.89 -1.06
C GLN A 122 6.47 3.17 -0.30
N LEU A 123 5.47 3.93 -0.79
CA LEU A 123 5.01 5.17 -0.15
C LEU A 123 4.38 4.91 1.23
N GLU A 124 3.48 3.93 1.32
CA GLU A 124 2.91 3.55 2.62
C GLU A 124 4.00 3.04 3.58
N LEU A 125 5.01 2.31 3.08
CA LEU A 125 6.14 1.89 3.91
C LEU A 125 6.92 3.11 4.41
N SER A 126 7.34 4.00 3.52
CA SER A 126 8.12 5.19 3.87
C SER A 126 7.39 6.08 4.87
N LEU A 127 6.10 6.36 4.65
CA LEU A 127 5.29 7.15 5.59
C LEU A 127 5.18 6.45 6.95
N LEU A 128 4.92 5.13 6.97
CA LEU A 128 4.87 4.40 8.23
C LEU A 128 6.20 4.47 9.00
N LEU A 129 7.33 4.36 8.29
CA LEU A 129 8.67 4.45 8.88
C LEU A 129 8.98 5.85 9.41
N GLU A 130 8.48 6.91 8.77
CA GLU A 130 8.59 8.29 9.26
C GLU A 130 7.76 8.52 10.54
N TRP A 131 6.56 7.95 10.59
CA TRP A 131 5.70 8.00 11.78
C TRP A 131 6.22 7.11 12.91
N TRP A 132 7.02 6.09 12.62
CA TRP A 132 7.43 5.08 13.59
C TRP A 132 8.11 5.66 14.85
N PRO A 133 9.06 6.61 14.77
CA PRO A 133 9.63 7.26 15.93
C PRO A 133 8.64 8.15 16.68
N THR A 134 7.65 8.74 15.98
CA THR A 134 6.61 9.57 16.61
C THR A 134 5.67 8.74 17.50
N PHE A 135 5.57 7.44 17.25
CA PHE A 135 4.92 6.47 18.14
C PHE A 135 5.74 6.18 19.40
N GLY A 136 6.91 6.80 19.55
CA GLY A 136 7.87 6.50 20.60
C GLY A 136 8.63 5.19 20.37
N LEU A 137 8.53 4.56 19.19
CA LEU A 137 9.20 3.30 18.88
C LEU A 137 10.63 3.56 18.38
N ALA A 138 11.49 2.53 18.47
CA ALA A 138 12.86 2.61 17.96
C ALA A 138 12.83 2.78 16.43
N PRO A 139 13.60 3.73 15.86
CA PRO A 139 13.64 3.92 14.42
C PRO A 139 14.00 2.64 13.67
N ILE A 140 13.39 2.45 12.51
CA ILE A 140 13.60 1.29 11.66
C ILE A 140 13.70 1.72 10.21
N THR A 141 14.53 1.02 9.43
CA THR A 141 14.78 1.34 8.02
C THR A 141 14.08 0.37 7.09
N ALA A 142 13.80 0.79 5.85
CA ALA A 142 13.27 -0.08 4.81
C ALA A 142 14.15 -1.32 4.57
N ARG A 143 15.48 -1.16 4.67
CA ARG A 143 16.45 -2.26 4.58
C ARG A 143 16.21 -3.33 5.65
N GLN A 144 16.07 -2.93 6.91
CA GLN A 144 15.82 -3.88 8.02
C GLN A 144 14.50 -4.63 7.81
N VAL A 145 13.46 -3.95 7.34
CA VAL A 145 12.17 -4.58 7.02
C VAL A 145 12.31 -5.57 5.87
N PHE A 146 13.02 -5.19 4.80
CA PHE A 146 13.30 -6.05 3.65
C PHE A 146 14.05 -7.33 4.06
N GLU A 147 15.12 -7.19 4.84
CA GLU A 147 15.88 -8.34 5.35
C GLU A 147 15.00 -9.27 6.20
N ALA A 148 14.16 -8.73 7.08
CA ALA A 148 13.22 -9.53 7.86
C ALA A 148 12.18 -10.26 6.99
N VAL A 149 11.77 -9.68 5.87
CA VAL A 149 10.91 -10.34 4.87
C VAL A 149 11.65 -11.51 4.22
N LEU A 150 12.91 -11.30 3.77
CA LEU A 150 13.70 -12.35 3.11
C LEU A 150 14.10 -13.51 4.03
N GLN A 151 14.25 -13.26 5.33
CA GLN A 151 14.57 -14.28 6.34
C GLN A 151 13.42 -15.28 6.58
N LYS A 152 12.20 -14.99 6.10
CA LYS A 152 11.06 -15.90 6.21
C LYS A 152 11.22 -17.05 5.22
N SER A 153 11.30 -18.28 5.72
CA SER A 153 11.60 -19.48 4.91
C SER A 153 10.65 -19.70 3.73
N ASP A 154 9.35 -19.41 3.91
CA ASP A 154 8.37 -19.48 2.84
C ASP A 154 8.56 -18.39 1.77
N VAL A 155 9.02 -17.20 2.15
CA VAL A 155 9.36 -16.12 1.20
C VAL A 155 10.55 -16.51 0.35
N SER A 156 11.65 -16.98 0.98
CA SER A 156 12.85 -17.36 0.22
C SER A 156 12.57 -18.54 -0.72
N HIS A 157 11.71 -19.50 -0.31
CA HIS A 157 11.26 -20.57 -1.20
C HIS A 157 10.49 -20.03 -2.41
N ARG A 158 9.52 -19.14 -2.18
CA ARG A 158 8.65 -18.57 -3.22
C ARG A 158 9.42 -17.66 -4.20
N ILE A 159 10.46 -16.96 -3.73
CA ILE A 159 11.39 -16.22 -4.59
C ILE A 159 12.15 -17.18 -5.51
N ARG A 160 12.71 -18.28 -4.97
CA ARG A 160 13.41 -19.30 -5.77
C ARG A 160 12.52 -20.01 -6.77
N SER A 161 11.23 -20.17 -6.47
CA SER A 161 10.25 -20.71 -7.41
C SER A 161 9.65 -19.61 -8.32
N GLU A 162 10.20 -18.40 -8.28
CA GLU A 162 9.81 -17.25 -9.09
C GLU A 162 8.30 -16.96 -9.07
N GLU A 163 7.68 -17.06 -7.89
CA GLU A 163 6.23 -16.89 -7.78
C GLU A 163 5.82 -15.44 -8.12
N PRO A 164 5.06 -15.22 -9.22
CA PRO A 164 4.84 -13.87 -9.76
C PRO A 164 4.20 -12.90 -8.77
N ASP A 165 3.18 -13.35 -8.03
CA ASP A 165 2.45 -12.51 -7.08
C ASP A 165 3.35 -12.00 -5.93
N LEU A 166 4.31 -12.82 -5.48
CA LEU A 166 5.25 -12.40 -4.45
C LEU A 166 6.30 -11.44 -5.02
N LEU A 167 6.87 -11.75 -6.19
CA LEU A 167 7.90 -10.91 -6.79
C LEU A 167 7.36 -9.52 -7.15
N LEU A 168 6.16 -9.45 -7.76
CA LEU A 168 5.48 -8.17 -8.03
C LEU A 168 5.20 -7.41 -6.73
N ARG A 169 4.79 -8.11 -5.68
CA ARG A 169 4.55 -7.50 -4.36
C ARG A 169 5.83 -6.90 -3.76
N LEU A 170 6.96 -7.60 -3.88
CA LEU A 170 8.24 -7.09 -3.40
C LEU A 170 8.72 -5.93 -4.26
N LEU A 171 8.50 -5.93 -5.58
CA LEU A 171 8.78 -4.79 -6.45
C LEU A 171 7.97 -3.53 -6.08
N GLU A 172 6.70 -3.68 -5.69
CA GLU A 172 5.85 -2.55 -5.31
C GLU A 172 6.32 -1.87 -4.01
N VAL A 173 6.91 -2.63 -3.09
CA VAL A 173 7.26 -2.16 -1.74
C VAL A 173 8.76 -1.87 -1.60
N PHE A 174 9.61 -2.59 -2.33
CA PHE A 174 11.07 -2.55 -2.25
C PHE A 174 11.73 -2.43 -3.64
N PRO A 175 11.32 -1.47 -4.49
CA PRO A 175 11.91 -1.34 -5.82
C PRO A 175 13.42 -1.09 -5.79
N GLU A 176 13.93 -0.45 -4.72
CA GLU A 176 15.36 -0.18 -4.54
C GLU A 176 16.21 -1.44 -4.29
N PHE A 177 15.59 -2.55 -3.87
CA PHE A 177 16.26 -3.83 -3.61
C PHE A 177 15.98 -4.88 -4.69
N GLN A 178 15.46 -4.47 -5.86
CA GLN A 178 15.08 -5.36 -6.95
C GLN A 178 16.18 -6.39 -7.28
N SER A 179 17.44 -5.98 -7.39
CA SER A 179 18.55 -6.86 -7.76
C SER A 179 18.82 -8.01 -6.77
N GLU A 180 18.27 -7.95 -5.55
CA GLU A 180 18.50 -8.98 -4.52
C GLU A 180 17.47 -10.11 -4.56
N PHE A 181 16.31 -9.91 -5.20
CA PHE A 181 15.23 -10.91 -5.25
C PHE A 181 14.64 -11.14 -6.63
N PHE A 182 14.91 -10.25 -7.59
CA PHE A 182 14.33 -10.29 -8.92
C PHE A 182 15.32 -10.88 -9.93
N PRO A 183 14.89 -11.83 -10.79
CA PRO A 183 15.77 -12.40 -11.80
C PRO A 183 16.23 -11.33 -12.80
N PRO A 184 17.54 -11.16 -13.05
CA PRO A 184 18.08 -10.06 -13.86
C PRO A 184 17.69 -10.14 -15.34
N GLU A 185 17.35 -11.32 -15.84
CA GLU A 185 16.91 -11.56 -17.22
C GLU A 185 15.43 -11.31 -17.46
N LYS A 186 14.67 -11.00 -16.40
CA LYS A 186 13.23 -10.76 -16.47
C LYS A 186 12.89 -9.29 -16.31
N THR A 187 11.71 -8.96 -16.77
CA THR A 187 11.03 -7.69 -16.57
C THR A 187 9.79 -7.89 -15.70
N PRO A 188 9.25 -6.82 -15.08
CA PRO A 188 7.94 -6.89 -14.41
C PRO A 188 6.82 -7.40 -15.33
N ASP A 189 6.91 -7.11 -16.63
CA ASP A 189 5.97 -7.54 -17.65
C ASP A 189 5.95 -9.07 -17.81
N ASP A 190 7.12 -9.71 -17.79
CA ASP A 190 7.22 -11.18 -17.85
C ASP A 190 6.49 -11.87 -16.69
N LEU A 191 6.52 -11.25 -15.50
CA LEU A 191 5.77 -11.75 -14.37
C LEU A 191 4.27 -11.59 -14.54
N LEU A 192 3.82 -10.46 -15.10
CA LEU A 192 2.40 -10.21 -15.36
C LEU A 192 1.83 -11.26 -16.34
N ILE A 193 2.59 -11.64 -17.37
CA ILE A 193 2.22 -12.73 -18.30
C ILE A 193 2.14 -14.07 -17.57
N GLY A 194 3.07 -14.33 -16.65
CA GLY A 194 3.14 -15.56 -15.87
C GLY A 194 2.05 -15.75 -14.81
N ARG A 195 1.23 -14.72 -14.52
CA ARG A 195 0.18 -14.80 -13.49
C ARG A 195 -0.96 -15.72 -13.95
N GLN A 196 -1.08 -16.86 -13.29
CA GLN A 196 -2.23 -17.77 -13.48
C GLN A 196 -3.51 -17.23 -12.81
N ASN A 197 -3.37 -16.39 -11.79
CA ASN A 197 -4.48 -15.82 -11.03
C ASN A 197 -4.86 -14.42 -11.57
N ILE A 198 -6.13 -14.27 -11.94
CA ILE A 198 -6.74 -13.01 -12.41
C ILE A 198 -6.99 -12.04 -11.23
N SER A 199 -6.74 -12.46 -9.99
CA SER A 199 -6.99 -11.62 -8.82
C SER A 199 -6.10 -10.37 -8.83
N PRO A 200 -6.64 -9.17 -8.56
CA PRO A 200 -5.85 -7.95 -8.45
C PRO A 200 -4.77 -8.08 -7.37
N LEU A 201 -3.64 -7.41 -7.57
CA LEU A 201 -2.56 -7.35 -6.58
C LEU A 201 -3.08 -6.73 -5.26
N PRO A 202 -2.45 -7.03 -4.10
CA PRO A 202 -2.86 -6.45 -2.82
C PRO A 202 -2.91 -4.92 -2.82
N SER A 203 -1.95 -4.27 -3.49
CA SER A 203 -1.90 -2.83 -3.77
C SER A 203 -3.13 -2.34 -4.53
N GLN A 204 -3.49 -3.00 -5.63
CA GLN A 204 -4.66 -2.65 -6.45
C GLN A 204 -5.95 -2.77 -5.65
N ARG A 205 -6.14 -3.85 -4.87
CA ARG A 205 -7.31 -3.99 -3.98
C ARG A 205 -7.37 -2.89 -2.92
N ARG A 206 -6.21 -2.39 -2.51
CA ARG A 206 -6.10 -1.27 -1.57
C ARG A 206 -6.48 0.05 -2.25
N TYR A 207 -5.95 0.34 -3.43
CA TYR A 207 -6.30 1.53 -4.20
C TYR A 207 -7.77 1.57 -4.62
N HIS A 208 -8.34 0.44 -5.02
CA HIS A 208 -9.78 0.35 -5.32
C HIS A 208 -10.65 0.75 -4.12
N ARG A 209 -10.27 0.37 -2.89
CA ARG A 209 -11.00 0.79 -1.69
C ARG A 209 -10.85 2.28 -1.42
N LEU A 210 -9.64 2.81 -1.54
CA LEU A 210 -9.39 4.26 -1.38
C LEU A 210 -10.20 5.05 -2.40
N TYR A 211 -10.15 4.65 -3.67
CA TYR A 211 -10.92 5.24 -4.76
C TYR A 211 -12.43 5.19 -4.52
N ALA A 212 -12.97 4.03 -4.13
CA ALA A 212 -14.40 3.90 -3.81
C ALA A 212 -14.81 4.82 -2.65
N ASN A 213 -14.02 4.89 -1.58
CA ASN A 213 -14.28 5.78 -0.45
C ASN A 213 -14.27 7.26 -0.86
N LEU A 214 -13.33 7.69 -1.72
CA LEU A 214 -13.25 9.06 -2.21
C LEU A 214 -14.44 9.41 -3.11
N LEU A 215 -14.90 8.47 -3.95
CA LEU A 215 -16.12 8.63 -4.74
C LEU A 215 -17.36 8.78 -3.85
N GLU A 216 -17.49 7.97 -2.80
CA GLU A 216 -18.58 8.08 -1.82
C GLU A 216 -18.59 9.43 -1.08
N GLN A 217 -17.42 10.05 -0.93
CA GLN A 217 -17.25 11.39 -0.38
C GLN A 217 -17.50 12.51 -1.41
N GLY A 218 -17.80 12.18 -2.67
CA GLY A 218 -18.13 13.13 -3.72
C GLY A 218 -16.93 13.73 -4.45
N HIS A 219 -15.72 13.21 -4.24
CA HIS A 219 -14.55 13.62 -5.03
C HIS A 219 -14.68 13.07 -6.45
N ASP A 220 -14.39 13.91 -7.45
CA ASP A 220 -14.25 13.45 -8.84
C ASP A 220 -12.82 13.01 -9.14
N LEU A 221 -12.65 12.17 -10.16
CA LEU A 221 -11.37 11.55 -10.48
C LEU A 221 -10.29 12.55 -10.90
N ARG A 222 -10.65 13.67 -11.56
CA ARG A 222 -9.67 14.70 -11.95
C ARG A 222 -9.18 15.46 -10.73
N GLN A 223 -10.07 15.72 -9.77
CA GLN A 223 -9.69 16.29 -8.49
C GLN A 223 -8.72 15.37 -7.74
N MET A 224 -9.01 14.06 -7.66
CA MET A 224 -8.12 13.09 -7.00
C MET A 224 -6.73 13.05 -7.65
N ILE A 225 -6.66 13.05 -8.99
CA ILE A 225 -5.39 13.09 -9.73
C ILE A 225 -4.60 14.35 -9.35
N LYS A 226 -5.25 15.51 -9.40
CA LYS A 226 -4.61 16.79 -9.06
C LYS A 226 -4.12 16.83 -7.61
N GLU A 227 -4.90 16.31 -6.66
CA GLU A 227 -4.49 16.22 -5.26
C GLU A 227 -3.26 15.33 -5.09
N GLU A 228 -3.23 14.20 -5.79
CA GLU A 228 -2.15 13.22 -5.70
C GLU A 228 -0.86 13.69 -6.41
N GLU A 229 -0.96 14.46 -7.49
CA GLU A 229 0.19 15.14 -8.12
C GLU A 229 0.82 16.20 -7.21
N ASN A 230 0.02 16.84 -6.35
CA ASN A 230 0.51 17.83 -5.39
C ASN A 230 1.05 17.16 -4.10
N ARG A 231 0.95 15.84 -3.97
CA ARG A 231 1.49 15.13 -2.81
C ARG A 231 3.02 15.22 -2.82
N ILE A 232 3.57 15.68 -1.70
CA ILE A 232 5.02 15.65 -1.48
C ILE A 232 5.42 14.20 -1.18
N LEU A 233 6.19 13.60 -2.09
CA LEU A 233 6.75 12.27 -1.92
C LEU A 233 8.07 12.34 -1.12
N PRO A 234 8.35 11.35 -0.24
CA PRO A 234 9.69 11.10 0.29
C PRO A 234 10.78 11.14 -0.80
N ILE A 235 11.93 11.73 -0.47
CA ILE A 235 13.05 11.99 -1.41
C ILE A 235 13.52 10.74 -2.17
N GLN A 236 13.42 9.56 -1.55
CA GLN A 236 13.86 8.31 -2.17
C GLN A 236 12.88 7.76 -3.21
N MET A 237 11.65 8.28 -3.28
CA MET A 237 10.62 7.78 -4.17
C MET A 237 10.55 8.55 -5.47
N ARG A 238 10.45 7.80 -6.56
CA ARG A 238 10.32 8.35 -7.92
C ARG A 238 8.94 8.17 -8.52
N ARG A 239 8.13 7.23 -8.00
CA ARG A 239 6.86 6.82 -8.59
C ARG A 239 5.74 6.77 -7.55
N ASN A 240 4.63 7.39 -7.89
CA ASN A 240 3.37 7.36 -7.18
C ASN A 240 2.45 6.33 -7.85
N THR A 241 2.38 5.16 -7.22
CA THR A 241 1.58 4.03 -7.72
C THR A 241 0.09 4.28 -7.59
N PHE A 242 -0.36 5.08 -6.62
CA PHE A 242 -1.78 5.46 -6.52
C PHE A 242 -2.18 6.45 -7.63
N LEU A 243 -1.32 7.42 -7.96
CA LEU A 243 -1.53 8.30 -9.12
C LEU A 243 -1.64 7.48 -10.42
N SER A 244 -0.73 6.52 -10.63
CA SER A 244 -0.80 5.61 -11.78
C SER A 244 -2.14 4.84 -11.81
N PHE A 245 -2.61 4.37 -10.66
CA PHE A 245 -3.92 3.73 -10.54
C PHE A 245 -5.08 4.67 -10.94
N LEU A 246 -5.06 5.93 -10.48
CA LEU A 246 -6.09 6.93 -10.82
C LEU A 246 -6.10 7.25 -12.32
N VAL A 247 -4.92 7.40 -12.94
CA VAL A 247 -4.80 7.59 -14.40
C VAL A 247 -5.35 6.37 -15.16
N LYS A 248 -5.09 5.16 -14.68
CA LYS A 248 -5.72 3.94 -15.24
C LYS A 248 -7.26 3.99 -15.13
N GLN A 249 -7.81 4.41 -13.99
CA GLN A 249 -9.27 4.57 -13.83
C GLN A 249 -9.84 5.66 -14.75
N LEU A 250 -9.08 6.71 -15.04
CA LEU A 250 -9.52 7.82 -15.91
C LEU A 250 -9.85 7.36 -17.31
N HIS A 251 -9.13 6.34 -17.77
CA HIS A 251 -9.32 5.70 -19.07
C HIS A 251 -10.08 4.38 -18.96
N ASN A 252 -10.85 4.15 -17.89
CA ASN A 252 -11.63 2.92 -17.67
C ASN A 252 -10.81 1.62 -17.77
N GLY A 253 -9.50 1.69 -17.53
CA GLY A 253 -8.61 0.55 -17.76
C GLY A 253 -8.55 0.13 -19.23
N GLU A 254 -8.58 1.08 -20.16
CA GLU A 254 -8.44 0.86 -21.60
C GLU A 254 -7.08 1.37 -22.09
N CYS A 255 -6.47 0.63 -23.02
CA CYS A 255 -5.27 1.07 -23.70
C CYS A 255 -5.59 2.30 -24.57
N GLN A 256 -4.87 3.41 -24.38
CA GLN A 256 -5.09 4.63 -25.15
C GLN A 256 -4.65 4.53 -26.62
N ILE A 257 -3.91 3.48 -27.00
CA ILE A 257 -3.46 3.24 -28.38
C ILE A 257 -4.45 2.37 -29.17
N CYS A 258 -4.93 1.26 -28.59
CA CYS A 258 -5.79 0.31 -29.31
C CYS A 258 -7.17 0.05 -28.69
N ALA A 259 -7.52 0.73 -27.59
CA ALA A 259 -8.77 0.57 -26.83
C ALA A 259 -9.02 -0.85 -26.28
N ILE A 260 -8.02 -1.74 -26.26
CA ILE A 260 -8.14 -3.01 -25.52
C ILE A 260 -8.36 -2.71 -24.04
N THR A 261 -9.29 -3.44 -23.42
CA THR A 261 -9.70 -3.24 -22.03
C THR A 261 -9.25 -4.40 -21.16
N ASP A 262 -9.00 -4.15 -19.88
CA ASP A 262 -8.69 -5.16 -18.85
C ASP A 262 -9.93 -5.97 -18.44
N ASN A 263 -10.92 -6.17 -19.32
CA ASN A 263 -12.18 -6.80 -18.96
C ASN A 263 -11.97 -8.28 -18.60
N LEU A 264 -11.78 -8.53 -17.31
CA LEU A 264 -11.61 -9.84 -16.65
C LEU A 264 -12.74 -10.84 -16.93
N ARG A 265 -13.83 -10.42 -17.59
CA ARG A 265 -14.95 -11.28 -17.98
C ARG A 265 -14.72 -12.00 -19.30
N ASP A 266 -13.83 -11.49 -20.15
CA ASP A 266 -13.51 -12.13 -21.41
C ASP A 266 -12.15 -12.82 -21.29
N SER A 267 -12.17 -14.12 -21.00
CA SER A 267 -10.98 -14.97 -20.81
C SER A 267 -10.03 -15.00 -22.02
N THR A 268 -10.42 -14.38 -23.13
CA THR A 268 -9.69 -14.37 -24.39
C THR A 268 -8.74 -13.18 -24.53
N CYS A 269 -8.98 -12.05 -23.83
CA CYS A 269 -8.10 -10.89 -23.87
C CYS A 269 -7.20 -10.88 -22.62
N LYS A 270 -5.96 -11.35 -22.79
CA LYS A 270 -5.00 -11.59 -21.69
C LYS A 270 -3.93 -10.51 -21.54
N SER A 271 -4.10 -9.34 -22.17
CA SER A 271 -3.07 -8.29 -22.13
C SER A 271 -3.34 -7.34 -20.95
N PRO A 272 -2.62 -7.46 -19.82
CA PRO A 272 -2.85 -6.59 -18.67
C PRO A 272 -2.60 -5.14 -19.05
N ILE A 273 -3.44 -4.25 -18.50
CA ILE A 273 -3.32 -2.81 -18.73
C ILE A 273 -2.40 -2.19 -17.68
N THR A 274 -1.35 -1.51 -18.13
CA THR A 274 -0.33 -0.85 -17.30
C THR A 274 -0.29 0.64 -17.61
N VAL A 275 0.49 1.39 -16.82
CA VAL A 275 0.74 2.82 -17.02
C VAL A 275 2.22 2.99 -17.33
N HIS A 276 2.50 3.56 -18.50
CA HIS A 276 3.83 3.88 -18.98
C HIS A 276 4.12 5.37 -18.78
N HIS A 277 5.33 5.72 -18.35
CA HIS A 277 5.76 7.12 -18.35
C HIS A 277 6.31 7.49 -19.74
N ILE A 278 5.73 8.49 -20.41
CA ILE A 278 6.10 8.87 -21.78
C ILE A 278 7.58 9.29 -21.84
N ILE A 279 7.98 10.19 -20.95
CA ILE A 279 9.39 10.48 -20.65
C ILE A 279 9.75 9.64 -19.41
N PRO A 280 10.71 8.71 -19.51
CA PRO A 280 11.08 7.86 -18.38
C PRO A 280 11.53 8.66 -17.16
N LEU A 281 11.16 8.20 -15.96
CA LEU A 281 11.59 8.82 -14.69
C LEU A 281 13.12 8.82 -14.53
N SER A 282 13.82 7.82 -15.08
CA SER A 282 15.28 7.75 -15.10
C SER A 282 15.93 8.83 -15.97
N GLU A 283 15.19 9.39 -16.92
CA GLU A 283 15.64 10.44 -17.84
C GLU A 283 15.15 11.83 -17.40
N GLY A 284 14.60 11.95 -16.19
CA GLY A 284 14.09 13.21 -15.65
C GLY A 284 12.64 13.52 -16.04
N GLY A 285 11.89 12.54 -16.55
CA GLY A 285 10.45 12.67 -16.71
C GLY A 285 9.74 12.93 -15.38
N ALA A 286 8.69 13.75 -15.40
CA ALA A 286 7.90 14.05 -14.22
C ALA A 286 6.94 12.90 -13.88
N ASP A 287 6.69 12.65 -12.61
CA ASP A 287 5.70 11.68 -12.14
C ASP A 287 4.31 12.33 -12.01
N ASN A 288 3.73 12.73 -13.14
CA ASN A 288 2.42 13.37 -13.22
C ASN A 288 1.56 12.72 -14.31
N ALA A 289 0.24 12.95 -14.27
CA ALA A 289 -0.71 12.34 -15.17
C ALA A 289 -0.40 12.68 -16.64
N ARG A 290 0.02 13.92 -16.93
CA ARG A 290 0.40 14.37 -18.29
C ARG A 290 1.55 13.55 -18.89
N ASN A 291 2.48 13.08 -18.07
CA ASN A 291 3.58 12.22 -18.50
C ASN A 291 3.26 10.71 -18.41
N MET A 292 2.01 10.34 -18.14
CA MET A 292 1.57 8.95 -18.07
C MET A 292 0.72 8.57 -19.29
N LEU A 293 0.83 7.32 -19.73
CA LEU A 293 0.04 6.74 -20.83
C LEU A 293 -0.45 5.35 -20.40
N VAL A 294 -1.76 5.11 -20.48
CA VAL A 294 -2.37 3.80 -20.19
C VAL A 294 -2.25 2.92 -21.42
N VAL A 295 -1.56 1.80 -21.30
CA VAL A 295 -1.25 0.89 -22.42
C VAL A 295 -1.52 -0.57 -22.06
N CYS A 296 -1.85 -1.39 -23.05
CA CYS A 296 -1.80 -2.84 -22.88
C CYS A 296 -0.35 -3.31 -22.88
N LEU A 297 -0.13 -4.54 -22.42
CA LEU A 297 1.21 -5.11 -22.31
C LEU A 297 1.97 -5.13 -23.64
N ASP A 298 1.28 -5.46 -24.74
CA ASP A 298 1.90 -5.53 -26.06
C ASP A 298 2.44 -4.15 -26.48
N HIS A 299 1.62 -3.10 -26.40
CA HIS A 299 2.07 -1.73 -26.68
C HIS A 299 3.11 -1.24 -25.68
N HIS A 300 3.03 -1.67 -24.41
CA HIS A 300 4.06 -1.35 -23.42
C HIS A 300 5.43 -1.89 -23.84
N GLN A 301 5.49 -3.14 -24.28
CA GLN A 301 6.71 -3.77 -24.80
C GLN A 301 7.19 -3.13 -26.11
N GLU A 302 6.28 -2.81 -27.03
CA GLU A 302 6.60 -2.13 -28.29
C GLU A 302 7.24 -0.75 -28.05
N ILE A 303 6.79 -0.02 -27.02
CA ILE A 303 7.41 1.24 -26.59
C ILE A 303 8.83 1.00 -26.07
N HIS A 304 9.01 0.05 -25.13
CA HIS A 304 10.34 -0.28 -24.59
C HIS A 304 11.33 -0.76 -25.68
N ASN A 305 10.83 -1.46 -26.69
CA ASN A 305 11.62 -1.96 -27.81
C ASN A 305 11.86 -0.91 -28.92
N GLY A 306 11.29 0.29 -28.79
CA GLY A 306 11.40 1.37 -29.78
C GLY A 306 10.65 1.10 -31.09
N GLN A 307 9.74 0.13 -31.11
CA GLN A 307 8.85 -0.12 -32.25
C GLN A 307 7.73 0.92 -32.33
N ILE A 308 7.33 1.44 -31.16
CA ILE A 308 6.47 2.61 -31.02
C ILE A 308 7.27 3.73 -30.35
N GLN A 309 7.25 4.90 -30.96
CA GLN A 309 7.75 6.12 -30.34
C GLN A 309 6.57 6.94 -29.82
N VAL A 310 6.62 7.35 -28.56
CA VAL A 310 5.61 8.23 -27.94
C VAL A 310 6.26 9.57 -27.62
N LEU A 311 5.70 10.65 -28.13
CA LEU A 311 6.21 12.00 -27.95
C LEU A 311 5.19 12.84 -27.16
N LEU A 312 5.67 13.47 -26.09
CA LEU A 312 4.85 14.35 -25.26
C LEU A 312 4.81 15.78 -25.85
N GLY A 313 3.63 16.22 -26.27
CA GLY A 313 3.35 17.61 -26.67
C GLY A 313 2.09 18.15 -25.99
N ASP A 314 1.35 19.02 -26.68
CA ASP A 314 -0.01 19.41 -26.27
C ASP A 314 -0.99 18.22 -26.40
N GLN A 315 -0.74 17.39 -27.40
CA GLN A 315 -1.28 16.05 -27.55
C GLN A 315 -0.13 15.04 -27.51
N ILE A 316 -0.44 13.81 -27.17
CA ILE A 316 0.51 12.70 -27.20
C ILE A 316 0.56 12.19 -28.64
N GLU A 317 1.74 12.24 -29.25
CA GLU A 317 1.97 11.72 -30.59
C GLU A 317 2.52 10.29 -30.49
N VAL A 318 1.87 9.35 -31.17
CA VAL A 318 2.30 7.95 -31.23
C VAL A 318 2.68 7.63 -32.67
N ILE A 319 3.94 7.22 -32.87
CA ILE A 319 4.52 6.90 -34.18
C ILE A 319 4.84 5.41 -34.20
N HIS A 320 4.32 4.71 -35.20
CA HIS A 320 4.57 3.27 -35.42
C HIS A 320 4.68 2.99 -36.92
N SER A 321 5.00 1.74 -37.30
CA SER A 321 5.21 1.34 -38.71
C SER A 321 4.01 1.59 -39.63
N GLY A 322 2.80 1.63 -39.07
CA GLY A 322 1.54 1.86 -39.80
C GLY A 322 1.14 3.33 -39.93
N GLY A 323 1.89 4.26 -39.33
CA GLY A 323 1.62 5.70 -39.38
C GLY A 323 1.75 6.41 -38.04
N LYS A 324 1.09 7.57 -37.95
CA LYS A 324 1.09 8.44 -36.79
C LYS A 324 -0.35 8.63 -36.31
N CYS A 325 -0.59 8.53 -35.01
CA CYS A 325 -1.86 8.90 -34.40
C CYS A 325 -1.65 9.90 -33.25
N MET A 326 -2.69 10.66 -32.94
CA MET A 326 -2.70 11.67 -31.88
C MET A 326 -3.65 11.22 -30.78
N ILE A 327 -3.18 11.19 -29.54
CA ILE A 327 -3.96 10.85 -28.35
C ILE A 327 -4.08 12.14 -27.50
N PRO A 328 -5.26 12.45 -26.95
CA PRO A 328 -5.40 13.54 -25.99
C PRO A 328 -4.46 13.36 -24.80
N SER A 329 -3.79 14.43 -24.37
CA SER A 329 -3.00 14.41 -23.13
C SER A 329 -3.93 14.25 -21.92
N ASN A 330 -3.40 13.62 -20.87
CA ASN A 330 -4.09 13.55 -19.60
C ASN A 330 -4.20 14.94 -18.97
N PRO A 331 -5.28 15.19 -18.20
CA PRO A 331 -5.58 16.49 -17.62
C PRO A 331 -4.53 16.99 -16.63
#